data_AF-A0A743VU61-F1
#
_entry.id   AF-A0A743VU61-F1
#
_cell.length_a   1.000
_cell.length_b   1.000
_cell.length_c   1.000
_cell.angle_alpha   90.00
_cell.angle_beta   90.00
_cell.angle_gamma   90.00
#
_symmetry.space_group_name_H-M   'P 1'
#
loop_
_entity.id
_entity.type
_entity.pdbx_description
1 polymer ?
#
loop_
_entity_poly.entity_id
_entity_poly.type
_entity_poly.pdbx_seq_one_letter_code
_entity_poly.pdbx_strand_id
1 'polypeptide(L)'
;MRKSCQSVFTSSGVLKDGTGTPVQNCTIQLKACRTSTTVVVNTVASENPDDAGRYSMDVEQGQYTVTLLVEGCPPSHAGIITVYDDSKPGTLNDFLGAMTEDDVRPEALRRFEAMVEEVARQASEASRNATAAGQASEQAQTSAGQAAESATAAVNAAGTAEASATQAASSAASAESSAGTATTKSGEASTHAAASDTSASLAAQSSTAAGAAATRAEDAAKWAEDIADVISLEDASLTKKGIVKLSSATDSVSEALAATPKAVKTVMGEVQAKAPLDSPALTGTPTAPTPETTAAGIEIATAAFVAAKVAQLVGSAPETLDMLKELADALGNYPNFATTVLNKLAGKQPLDDTLTALSGKSVDGLIEYVGLRETINHAADALLKS
;
A
#
# COMPACT_ATOMS: atom_id res chain seq x y z
N MET A 1 -100.70 49.72 127.70
CA MET A 1 -100.10 51.07 127.85
C MET A 1 -98.60 50.92 128.05
N ARG A 2 -97.77 51.27 127.05
CA ARG A 2 -96.36 51.67 127.18
C ARG A 2 -95.91 52.28 125.83
N LYS A 3 -95.67 53.58 125.90
CA LYS A 3 -95.16 54.59 124.93
C LYS A 3 -94.70 54.09 123.55
N SER A 4 -95.38 54.53 122.51
CA SER A 4 -94.83 54.67 121.15
C SER A 4 -93.62 55.60 121.24
N CYS A 5 -92.43 55.08 120.92
CA CYS A 5 -91.22 55.86 120.82
C CYS A 5 -91.29 56.62 119.50
N GLN A 6 -91.80 57.84 119.54
CA GLN A 6 -91.77 58.76 118.41
C GLN A 6 -90.30 59.11 118.15
N SER A 7 -89.82 58.94 116.90
CA SER A 7 -88.44 59.22 116.48
C SER A 7 -88.26 60.72 116.33
N VAL A 8 -88.24 61.40 117.45
CA VAL A 8 -88.13 62.85 117.47
C VAL A 8 -86.65 63.23 117.47
N PHE A 9 -86.21 63.99 116.45
CA PHE A 9 -84.82 64.42 116.33
C PHE A 9 -84.60 65.72 117.11
N THR A 10 -83.76 65.68 118.13
CA THR A 10 -83.52 66.86 118.98
C THR A 10 -82.44 67.75 118.38
N SER A 11 -82.83 68.88 117.82
CA SER A 11 -81.94 70.00 117.50
C SER A 11 -81.77 70.84 118.76
N SER A 12 -80.60 70.71 119.41
CA SER A 12 -80.29 71.43 120.64
C SER A 12 -78.93 72.09 120.57
N GLY A 13 -78.83 73.29 121.12
CA GLY A 13 -77.60 74.06 121.09
C GLY A 13 -77.75 75.46 121.68
N VAL A 14 -76.67 76.23 121.66
CA VAL A 14 -76.70 77.66 121.99
C VAL A 14 -76.80 78.42 120.67
N LEU A 15 -77.89 79.18 120.46
CA LEU A 15 -78.00 80.06 119.30
C LEU A 15 -77.06 81.25 119.52
N LYS A 16 -76.04 81.36 118.67
CA LYS A 16 -75.04 82.44 118.71
C LYS A 16 -75.20 83.33 117.50
N ASP A 17 -75.03 84.63 117.71
CA ASP A 17 -74.92 85.58 116.60
C ASP A 17 -73.53 85.52 115.93
N GLY A 18 -73.32 86.33 114.89
CA GLY A 18 -72.04 86.46 114.20
C GLY A 18 -70.88 86.98 115.07
N THR A 19 -71.13 87.34 116.33
CA THR A 19 -70.13 87.74 117.34
C THR A 19 -69.88 86.67 118.41
N GLY A 20 -70.61 85.54 118.35
CA GLY A 20 -70.50 84.43 119.30
C GLY A 20 -71.29 84.61 120.60
N THR A 21 -72.07 85.69 120.72
CA THR A 21 -72.87 86.01 121.91
C THR A 21 -74.19 85.23 121.88
N PRO A 22 -74.69 84.69 123.02
CA PRO A 22 -75.99 84.02 123.05
C PRO A 22 -77.12 84.99 122.74
N VAL A 23 -77.99 84.63 121.79
CA VAL A 23 -79.13 85.48 121.40
C VAL A 23 -80.29 85.21 122.36
N GLN A 24 -80.55 86.16 123.27
CA GLN A 24 -81.66 86.13 124.24
C GLN A 24 -82.95 86.70 123.63
N ASN A 25 -84.12 86.33 124.19
CA ASN A 25 -85.45 86.80 123.76
C ASN A 25 -85.72 86.63 122.24
N CYS A 26 -85.15 85.57 121.65
CA CYS A 26 -85.42 85.16 120.28
C CYS A 26 -86.49 84.06 120.25
N THR A 27 -87.19 83.92 119.14
CA THR A 27 -88.09 82.81 118.84
C THR A 27 -87.59 82.18 117.55
N ILE A 28 -87.17 80.92 117.61
CA ILE A 28 -86.73 80.16 116.43
C ILE A 28 -87.99 79.53 115.82
N GLN A 29 -88.28 79.88 114.57
CA GLN A 29 -89.37 79.30 113.79
C GLN A 29 -88.82 78.42 112.68
N LEU A 30 -89.25 77.16 112.65
CA LEU A 30 -89.02 76.24 111.55
C LEU A 30 -90.31 76.06 110.78
N LYS A 31 -90.32 76.48 109.52
CA LYS A 31 -91.46 76.32 108.62
C LYS A 31 -91.15 75.23 107.58
N ALA A 32 -91.97 74.18 107.54
CA ALA A 32 -91.79 73.10 106.58
C ALA A 32 -91.97 73.59 105.13
N CYS A 33 -90.95 73.39 104.28
CA CYS A 33 -90.93 73.78 102.86
C CYS A 33 -91.67 72.81 101.94
N ARG A 34 -91.66 71.53 102.29
CA ARG A 34 -92.30 70.44 101.55
C ARG A 34 -92.99 69.50 102.52
N THR A 35 -94.15 68.99 102.13
CA THR A 35 -94.86 67.94 102.87
C THR A 35 -93.95 66.70 102.89
N SER A 36 -93.53 66.29 104.08
CA SER A 36 -92.81 65.03 104.30
C SER A 36 -93.78 63.95 104.79
N THR A 37 -93.27 62.74 105.00
CA THR A 37 -94.04 61.60 105.51
C THR A 37 -94.57 61.81 106.94
N THR A 38 -94.00 62.73 107.72
CA THR A 38 -94.39 63.02 109.11
C THR A 38 -94.76 64.48 109.37
N VAL A 39 -94.42 65.41 108.47
CA VAL A 39 -94.71 66.86 108.62
C VAL A 39 -95.41 67.44 107.41
N VAL A 40 -96.48 68.20 107.65
CA VAL A 40 -97.27 68.86 106.59
C VAL A 40 -96.64 70.20 106.21
N VAL A 41 -96.57 70.53 104.91
CA VAL A 41 -96.05 71.84 104.46
C VAL A 41 -96.76 73.01 105.16
N ASN A 42 -96.02 74.09 105.44
CA ASN A 42 -96.47 75.27 106.20
C ASN A 42 -96.76 75.07 107.71
N THR A 43 -96.59 73.89 108.29
CA THR A 43 -96.57 73.79 109.76
C THR A 43 -95.35 74.52 110.32
N VAL A 44 -95.56 75.25 111.41
CA VAL A 44 -94.51 76.02 112.09
C VAL A 44 -94.29 75.43 113.47
N ALA A 45 -93.06 74.99 113.74
CA ALA A 45 -92.58 74.71 115.09
C ALA A 45 -91.88 75.98 115.60
N SER A 46 -92.18 76.37 116.84
CA SER A 46 -91.66 77.60 117.44
C SER A 46 -91.14 77.31 118.84
N GLU A 47 -89.91 77.71 119.12
CA GLU A 47 -89.29 77.56 120.44
C GLU A 47 -88.58 78.85 120.84
N ASN A 48 -88.63 79.16 122.14
CA ASN A 48 -87.99 80.31 122.74
C ASN A 48 -86.76 79.82 123.54
N PRO A 49 -85.54 80.21 123.17
CA PRO A 49 -84.35 79.91 123.96
C PRO A 49 -84.42 80.56 125.35
N ASP A 50 -83.78 79.93 126.33
CA ASP A 50 -83.65 80.48 127.69
C ASP A 50 -82.72 81.71 127.77
N ASP A 51 -82.59 82.33 128.96
CA ASP A 51 -81.70 83.48 129.20
C ASP A 51 -80.21 83.21 128.85
N ALA A 52 -79.82 81.95 128.61
CA ALA A 52 -78.50 81.54 128.15
C ALA A 52 -78.42 81.25 126.64
N GLY A 53 -79.49 81.52 125.88
CA GLY A 53 -79.60 81.28 124.44
C GLY A 53 -79.69 79.80 124.06
N ARG A 54 -80.01 78.90 125.02
CA ARG A 54 -80.15 77.47 124.77
C ARG A 54 -81.54 77.17 124.25
N TYR A 55 -81.61 76.48 123.11
CA TYR A 55 -82.84 75.92 122.56
C TYR A 55 -82.72 74.41 122.47
N SER A 56 -83.85 73.71 122.53
CA SER A 56 -83.93 72.27 122.37
C SER A 56 -85.27 71.90 121.76
N MET A 57 -85.33 71.92 120.44
CA MET A 57 -86.53 71.56 119.71
C MET A 57 -86.38 70.19 119.08
N ASP A 58 -87.50 69.53 119.08
CA ASP A 58 -87.70 68.21 118.58
C ASP A 58 -88.30 68.37 117.16
N VAL A 59 -87.48 68.14 116.14
CA VAL A 59 -87.77 68.37 114.70
C VAL A 59 -87.91 67.01 114.00
N GLU A 60 -88.81 66.91 113.04
CA GLU A 60 -89.06 65.67 112.28
C GLU A 60 -88.38 65.73 110.90
N GLN A 61 -88.27 64.61 110.16
CA GLN A 61 -87.60 64.59 108.85
C GLN A 61 -88.28 65.51 107.82
N GLY A 62 -87.47 66.26 107.07
CA GLY A 62 -87.99 67.19 106.08
C GLY A 62 -87.04 68.33 105.74
N GLN A 63 -87.48 69.17 104.80
CA GLN A 63 -86.79 70.40 104.45
C GLN A 63 -87.53 71.58 105.09
N TYR A 64 -86.80 72.41 105.84
CA TYR A 64 -87.36 73.50 106.64
C TYR A 64 -86.67 74.82 106.32
N THR A 65 -87.47 75.88 106.20
CA THR A 65 -86.98 77.25 106.23
C THR A 65 -86.87 77.66 107.69
N VAL A 66 -85.69 78.14 108.06
CA VAL A 66 -85.36 78.61 109.40
C VAL A 66 -85.54 80.12 109.44
N THR A 67 -86.37 80.62 110.36
CA THR A 67 -86.60 82.06 110.60
C THR A 67 -86.37 82.38 112.08
N LEU A 68 -85.63 83.44 112.37
CA LEU A 68 -85.33 83.93 113.71
C LEU A 68 -86.11 85.23 113.97
N LEU A 69 -86.93 85.28 115.03
CA LEU A 69 -87.70 86.46 115.46
C LEU A 69 -87.17 86.95 116.81
N VAL A 70 -86.62 88.15 116.88
CA VAL A 70 -86.16 88.75 118.16
C VAL A 70 -87.14 89.84 118.59
N GLU A 71 -87.49 89.90 119.87
CA GLU A 71 -88.46 90.87 120.41
C GLU A 71 -88.00 92.31 120.12
N GLY A 72 -88.75 93.03 119.27
CA GLY A 72 -88.41 94.39 118.81
C GLY A 72 -87.73 94.48 117.43
N CYS A 73 -87.42 93.36 116.77
CA CYS A 73 -86.80 93.30 115.43
C CYS A 73 -87.66 92.54 114.40
N PRO A 74 -87.60 92.88 113.09
CA PRO A 74 -88.31 92.13 112.04
C PRO A 74 -87.77 90.70 111.85
N PRO A 75 -88.60 89.75 111.39
CA PRO A 75 -88.20 88.35 111.19
C PRO A 75 -87.03 88.21 110.19
N SER A 76 -85.97 87.51 110.58
CA SER A 76 -84.79 87.24 109.72
C SER A 76 -84.76 85.79 109.26
N HIS A 77 -84.61 85.54 107.96
CA HIS A 77 -84.52 84.19 107.40
C HIS A 77 -83.07 83.70 107.46
N ALA A 78 -82.81 82.66 108.25
CA ALA A 78 -81.46 82.13 108.49
C ALA A 78 -80.99 81.13 107.41
N GLY A 79 -81.92 80.50 106.68
CA GLY A 79 -81.61 79.63 105.54
C GLY A 79 -82.55 78.42 105.46
N ILE A 80 -82.19 77.45 104.61
CA ILE A 80 -82.92 76.19 104.45
C ILE A 80 -82.04 75.08 105.01
N ILE A 81 -82.61 74.25 105.87
CA ILE A 81 -82.00 73.02 106.34
C ILE A 81 -82.73 71.82 105.74
N THR A 82 -82.00 70.75 105.45
CA THR A 82 -82.58 69.47 105.02
C THR A 82 -82.18 68.40 106.02
N VAL A 83 -83.17 67.84 106.72
CA VAL A 83 -83.00 66.77 107.70
C VAL A 83 -83.35 65.44 107.03
N TYR A 84 -82.34 64.58 106.89
CA TYR A 84 -82.46 63.21 106.36
C TYR A 84 -82.66 62.19 107.50
N ASP A 85 -83.11 60.97 107.16
CA ASP A 85 -83.33 59.87 108.11
C ASP A 85 -82.06 59.45 108.88
N ASP A 86 -80.89 59.60 108.25
CA ASP A 86 -79.58 59.29 108.81
C ASP A 86 -78.85 60.52 109.40
N SER A 87 -79.55 61.66 109.51
CA SER A 87 -78.96 62.88 110.07
C SER A 87 -78.69 62.74 111.57
N LYS A 88 -77.47 63.11 112.00
CA LYS A 88 -77.03 63.03 113.42
C LYS A 88 -77.48 64.27 114.21
N PRO A 89 -77.88 64.14 115.49
CA PRO A 89 -78.20 65.28 116.35
C PRO A 89 -77.07 66.31 116.34
N GLY A 90 -77.39 67.57 116.10
CA GLY A 90 -76.40 68.63 115.86
C GLY A 90 -77.00 70.02 116.05
N THR A 91 -76.17 71.04 115.88
CA THR A 91 -76.65 72.43 116.02
C THR A 91 -77.31 72.88 114.72
N LEU A 92 -78.29 73.78 114.81
CA LEU A 92 -78.93 74.42 113.66
C LEU A 92 -77.92 74.99 112.64
N ASN A 93 -76.75 75.43 113.11
CA ASN A 93 -75.69 75.99 112.27
C ASN A 93 -74.99 74.92 111.41
N ASP A 94 -74.86 73.68 111.89
CA ASP A 94 -74.21 72.59 111.13
C ASP A 94 -75.02 72.23 109.88
N PHE A 95 -76.35 72.27 110.01
CA PHE A 95 -77.26 71.95 108.92
C PHE A 95 -77.36 73.04 107.84
N LEU A 96 -77.02 74.29 108.18
CA LEU A 96 -76.95 75.38 107.20
C LEU A 96 -75.66 75.32 106.34
N GLY A 97 -74.68 74.47 106.69
CA GLY A 97 -73.38 74.38 106.01
C GLY A 97 -73.15 73.15 105.13
N ALA A 98 -74.12 72.25 104.97
CA ALA A 98 -73.94 71.00 104.21
C ALA A 98 -74.11 71.22 102.69
N MET A 99 -73.14 70.74 101.87
CA MET A 99 -73.16 70.83 100.39
C MET A 99 -74.28 70.01 99.74
N THR A 100 -74.78 70.48 98.58
CA THR A 100 -75.95 69.93 97.86
C THR A 100 -75.60 69.21 96.55
N GLU A 101 -76.50 68.34 96.09
CA GLU A 101 -76.35 67.39 94.97
C GLU A 101 -76.01 68.02 93.58
N ASP A 102 -76.21 69.32 93.41
CA ASP A 102 -75.95 70.03 92.14
C ASP A 102 -74.44 70.15 91.79
N ASP A 103 -73.54 69.96 92.75
CA ASP A 103 -72.09 70.15 92.53
C ASP A 103 -71.38 68.98 91.79
N VAL A 104 -72.02 67.81 91.65
CA VAL A 104 -71.37 66.56 91.17
C VAL A 104 -71.50 66.34 89.64
N ARG A 105 -72.46 67.00 88.98
CA ARG A 105 -72.83 66.77 87.57
C ARG A 105 -71.74 67.12 86.52
N PRO A 106 -70.92 68.18 86.67
CA PRO A 106 -69.93 68.55 85.66
C PRO A 106 -68.72 67.59 85.56
N GLU A 107 -68.33 66.95 86.66
CA GLU A 107 -67.09 66.15 86.69
C GLU A 107 -67.25 64.78 86.00
N ALA A 108 -68.43 64.15 86.12
CA ALA A 108 -68.72 62.87 85.48
C ALA A 108 -68.68 62.96 83.94
N LEU A 109 -69.18 64.05 83.37
CA LEU A 109 -69.22 64.26 81.91
C LEU A 109 -67.80 64.42 81.34
N ARG A 110 -66.94 65.16 82.03
CA ARG A 110 -65.54 65.36 81.62
C ARG A 110 -64.72 64.07 81.62
N ARG A 111 -64.99 63.16 82.56
CA ARG A 111 -64.35 61.83 82.60
C ARG A 111 -64.83 60.92 81.47
N PHE A 112 -66.11 61.02 81.10
CA PHE A 112 -66.68 60.27 79.99
C PHE A 112 -66.12 60.74 78.63
N GLU A 113 -66.02 62.05 78.42
CA GLU A 113 -65.41 62.62 77.20
C GLU A 113 -63.95 62.19 77.03
N ALA A 114 -63.13 62.24 78.09
CA ALA A 114 -61.74 61.78 78.06
C ALA A 114 -61.62 60.27 77.73
N MET A 115 -62.57 59.45 78.19
CA MET A 115 -62.61 58.02 77.87
C MET A 115 -62.94 57.79 76.38
N VAL A 116 -63.88 58.55 75.82
CA VAL A 116 -64.25 58.46 74.40
C VAL A 116 -63.08 58.88 73.50
N GLU A 117 -62.35 59.94 73.87
CA GLU A 117 -61.13 60.36 73.16
C GLU A 117 -60.04 59.28 73.20
N GLU A 118 -59.83 58.64 74.35
CA GLU A 118 -58.87 57.54 74.49
C GLU A 118 -59.27 56.32 73.67
N VAL A 119 -60.55 55.93 73.66
CA VAL A 119 -61.06 54.85 72.80
C VAL A 119 -60.87 55.18 71.32
N ALA A 120 -61.11 56.43 70.91
CA ALA A 120 -60.89 56.87 69.53
C ALA A 120 -59.40 56.82 69.14
N ARG A 121 -58.50 57.21 70.06
CA ARG A 121 -57.04 57.09 69.87
C ARG A 121 -56.63 55.62 69.71
N GLN A 122 -57.09 54.75 70.61
CA GLN A 122 -56.81 53.32 70.57
C GLN A 122 -57.33 52.66 69.28
N ALA A 123 -58.53 53.04 68.81
CA ALA A 123 -59.08 52.55 67.55
C ALA A 123 -58.24 52.98 66.33
N SER A 124 -57.75 54.22 66.32
CA SER A 124 -56.85 54.73 65.27
C SER A 124 -55.51 53.99 65.26
N GLU A 125 -54.94 53.72 66.44
CA GLU A 125 -53.71 52.93 66.58
C GLU A 125 -53.92 51.49 66.13
N ALA A 126 -55.03 50.85 66.51
CA ALA A 126 -55.37 49.52 66.02
C ALA A 126 -55.50 49.47 64.49
N SER A 127 -56.13 50.49 63.88
CA SER A 127 -56.21 50.59 62.42
C SER A 127 -54.84 50.76 61.76
N ARG A 128 -53.97 51.61 62.31
CA ARG A 128 -52.60 51.79 61.81
C ARG A 128 -51.78 50.50 61.94
N ASN A 129 -51.90 49.81 63.06
CA ASN A 129 -51.22 48.54 63.30
C ASN A 129 -51.72 47.45 62.34
N ALA A 130 -53.02 47.38 62.07
CA ALA A 130 -53.58 46.45 61.09
C ALA A 130 -53.05 46.72 59.67
N THR A 131 -52.98 47.99 59.25
CA THR A 131 -52.38 48.37 57.96
C THR A 131 -50.90 48.01 57.90
N ALA A 132 -50.13 48.30 58.95
CA ALA A 132 -48.70 47.96 59.02
C ALA A 132 -48.48 46.43 58.97
N ALA A 133 -49.32 45.65 59.64
CA ALA A 133 -49.29 44.19 59.57
C ALA A 133 -49.64 43.67 58.16
N GLY A 134 -50.61 44.28 57.48
CA GLY A 134 -50.95 43.98 56.08
C GLY A 134 -49.77 44.23 55.15
N GLN A 135 -49.14 45.40 55.25
CA GLN A 135 -47.95 45.76 54.47
C GLN A 135 -46.76 44.83 54.75
N ALA A 136 -46.53 44.47 56.02
CA ALA A 136 -45.48 43.52 56.39
C ALA A 136 -45.74 42.12 55.81
N SER A 137 -47.00 41.67 55.77
CA SER A 137 -47.39 40.41 55.14
C SER A 137 -47.13 40.44 53.63
N GLU A 138 -47.51 41.52 52.93
CA GLU A 138 -47.24 41.71 51.50
C GLU A 138 -45.74 41.74 51.19
N GLN A 139 -44.95 42.41 52.04
CA GLN A 139 -43.49 42.43 51.91
C GLN A 139 -42.89 41.03 52.11
N ALA A 140 -43.35 40.27 53.10
CA ALA A 140 -42.90 38.90 53.34
C ALA A 140 -43.26 37.97 52.16
N GLN A 141 -44.46 38.12 51.58
CA GLN A 141 -44.87 37.39 50.37
C GLN A 141 -43.96 37.73 49.17
N THR A 142 -43.63 39.01 49.00
CA THR A 142 -42.72 39.46 47.94
C THR A 142 -41.32 38.87 48.13
N SER A 143 -40.77 38.92 49.35
CA SER A 143 -39.48 38.32 49.67
C SER A 143 -39.46 36.80 49.48
N ALA A 144 -40.56 36.11 49.82
CA ALA A 144 -40.69 34.67 49.56
C ALA A 144 -40.69 34.36 48.05
N GLY A 145 -41.36 35.19 47.24
CA GLY A 145 -41.33 35.10 45.78
C GLY A 145 -39.92 35.28 45.21
N GLN A 146 -39.21 36.33 45.63
CA GLN A 146 -37.83 36.59 45.22
C GLN A 146 -36.87 35.45 45.61
N ALA A 147 -37.06 34.84 46.77
CA ALA A 147 -36.28 33.69 47.21
C ALA A 147 -36.55 32.45 46.33
N ALA A 148 -37.80 32.20 45.95
CA ALA A 148 -38.17 31.10 45.06
C ALA A 148 -37.61 31.31 43.63
N GLU A 149 -37.66 32.53 43.12
CA GLU A 149 -37.03 32.91 41.84
C GLU A 149 -35.52 32.72 41.88
N SER A 150 -34.87 33.17 42.97
CA SER A 150 -33.43 33.00 43.18
C SER A 150 -33.03 31.52 43.26
N ALA A 151 -33.84 30.68 43.93
CA ALA A 151 -33.62 29.24 43.97
C ALA A 151 -33.74 28.61 42.57
N THR A 152 -34.71 29.04 41.77
CA THR A 152 -34.89 28.58 40.38
C THR A 152 -33.69 29.00 39.51
N ALA A 153 -33.23 30.25 39.65
CA ALA A 153 -32.05 30.74 38.94
C ALA A 153 -30.78 29.94 39.31
N ALA A 154 -30.61 29.59 40.59
CA ALA A 154 -29.49 28.77 41.06
C ALA A 154 -29.52 27.35 40.46
N VAL A 155 -30.69 26.71 40.38
CA VAL A 155 -30.85 25.40 39.73
C VAL A 155 -30.51 25.47 38.24
N ASN A 156 -31.00 26.50 37.53
CA ASN A 156 -30.69 26.69 36.12
C ASN A 156 -29.18 26.94 35.88
N ALA A 157 -28.55 27.74 36.74
CA ALA A 157 -27.10 27.97 36.69
C ALA A 157 -26.31 26.67 36.91
N ALA A 158 -26.73 25.83 37.88
CA ALA A 158 -26.13 24.52 38.11
C ALA A 158 -26.25 23.60 36.89
N GLY A 159 -27.43 23.53 36.25
CA GLY A 159 -27.62 22.75 35.02
C GLY A 159 -26.77 23.26 33.85
N THR A 160 -26.61 24.57 33.73
CA THR A 160 -25.75 25.18 32.70
C THR A 160 -24.27 24.84 32.93
N ALA A 161 -23.84 24.80 34.19
CA ALA A 161 -22.49 24.40 34.58
C ALA A 161 -22.25 22.91 34.30
N GLU A 162 -23.21 22.04 34.59
CA GLU A 162 -23.15 20.60 34.28
C GLU A 162 -23.06 20.32 32.78
N ALA A 163 -23.88 21.02 31.98
CA ALA A 163 -23.81 20.95 30.52
C ALA A 163 -22.43 21.41 30.00
N SER A 164 -21.90 22.50 30.57
CA SER A 164 -20.56 23.02 30.22
C SER A 164 -19.46 22.02 30.57
N ALA A 165 -19.55 21.35 31.73
CA ALA A 165 -18.61 20.31 32.14
C ALA A 165 -18.66 19.10 31.17
N THR A 166 -19.85 18.69 30.75
CA THR A 166 -20.04 17.61 29.78
C THR A 166 -19.45 17.95 28.41
N GLN A 167 -19.63 19.19 27.96
CA GLN A 167 -19.03 19.68 26.70
C GLN A 167 -17.50 19.73 26.78
N ALA A 168 -16.94 20.16 27.91
CA ALA A 168 -15.50 20.15 28.14
C ALA A 168 -14.94 18.71 28.12
N ALA A 169 -15.60 17.76 28.78
CA ALA A 169 -15.21 16.34 28.76
C ALA A 169 -15.24 15.75 27.34
N SER A 170 -16.29 16.04 26.57
CA SER A 170 -16.41 15.59 25.16
C SER A 170 -15.32 16.18 24.26
N SER A 171 -14.95 17.45 24.51
CA SER A 171 -13.88 18.14 23.80
C SER A 171 -12.51 17.53 24.15
N ALA A 172 -12.27 17.19 25.42
CA ALA A 172 -11.06 16.50 25.85
C ALA A 172 -10.94 15.11 25.20
N ALA A 173 -12.02 14.31 25.17
CA ALA A 173 -12.03 13.00 24.51
C ALA A 173 -11.73 13.11 23.00
N SER A 174 -12.27 14.13 22.34
CA SER A 174 -12.00 14.41 20.92
C SER A 174 -10.54 14.81 20.68
N ALA A 175 -9.95 15.57 21.59
CA ALA A 175 -8.53 15.92 21.56
C ALA A 175 -7.63 14.69 21.76
N GLU A 176 -7.97 13.80 22.69
CA GLU A 176 -7.27 12.53 22.91
C GLU A 176 -7.32 11.62 21.67
N SER A 177 -8.49 11.48 21.05
CA SER A 177 -8.64 10.70 19.80
C SER A 177 -7.82 11.30 18.65
N SER A 178 -7.76 12.63 18.56
CA SER A 178 -6.96 13.33 17.56
C SER A 178 -5.47 13.13 17.81
N ALA A 179 -5.03 13.17 19.07
CA ALA A 179 -3.65 12.87 19.46
C ALA A 179 -3.27 11.42 19.12
N GLY A 180 -4.13 10.44 19.40
CA GLY A 180 -3.90 9.04 19.02
C GLY A 180 -3.80 8.82 17.51
N THR A 181 -4.62 9.55 16.74
CA THR A 181 -4.54 9.56 15.27
C THR A 181 -3.20 10.14 14.80
N ALA A 182 -2.76 11.26 15.39
CA ALA A 182 -1.48 11.88 15.07
C ALA A 182 -0.29 10.96 15.41
N THR A 183 -0.32 10.27 16.54
CA THR A 183 0.69 9.26 16.91
C THR A 183 0.74 8.12 15.90
N THR A 184 -0.42 7.60 15.47
CA THR A 184 -0.50 6.53 14.46
C THR A 184 0.09 7.00 13.13
N LYS A 185 -0.27 8.20 12.67
CA LYS A 185 0.26 8.79 11.43
C LYS A 185 1.77 9.06 11.50
N SER A 186 2.28 9.47 12.65
CA SER A 186 3.72 9.59 12.87
C SER A 186 4.43 8.22 12.73
N GLY A 187 3.85 7.16 13.29
CA GLY A 187 4.38 5.80 13.16
C GLY A 187 4.39 5.32 11.71
N GLU A 188 3.27 5.51 10.98
CA GLU A 188 3.18 5.21 9.55
C GLU A 188 4.25 5.97 8.75
N ALA A 189 4.46 7.26 9.02
CA ALA A 189 5.49 8.06 8.36
C ALA A 189 6.91 7.51 8.62
N SER A 190 7.22 7.10 9.85
CA SER A 190 8.51 6.46 10.18
C SER A 190 8.71 5.13 9.42
N THR A 191 7.66 4.31 9.28
CA THR A 191 7.76 3.07 8.49
C THR A 191 7.99 3.35 7.01
N HIS A 192 7.34 4.39 6.46
CA HIS A 192 7.53 4.77 5.07
C HIS A 192 8.93 5.33 4.81
N ALA A 193 9.48 6.11 5.74
CA ALA A 193 10.86 6.58 5.67
C ALA A 193 11.87 5.40 5.64
N ALA A 194 11.71 4.42 6.53
CA ALA A 194 12.56 3.22 6.54
C ALA A 194 12.45 2.39 5.24
N ALA A 195 11.25 2.30 4.66
CA ALA A 195 11.04 1.65 3.37
C ALA A 195 11.71 2.41 2.22
N SER A 196 11.70 3.75 2.28
CA SER A 196 12.41 4.61 1.33
C SER A 196 13.93 4.41 1.41
N ASP A 197 14.50 4.35 2.61
CA ASP A 197 15.94 4.10 2.81
C ASP A 197 16.37 2.73 2.27
N THR A 198 15.51 1.71 2.48
CA THR A 198 15.72 0.37 1.93
C THR A 198 15.70 0.40 0.40
N SER A 199 14.73 1.11 -0.19
CA SER A 199 14.61 1.25 -1.65
C SER A 199 15.80 1.98 -2.26
N ALA A 200 16.31 3.03 -1.61
CA ALA A 200 17.52 3.74 -2.01
C ALA A 200 18.76 2.82 -1.98
N SER A 201 18.88 1.99 -0.95
CA SER A 201 19.96 1.01 -0.81
C SER A 201 19.93 -0.04 -1.92
N LEU A 202 18.74 -0.55 -2.28
CA LEU A 202 18.58 -1.49 -3.40
C LEU A 202 18.91 -0.84 -4.75
N ALA A 203 18.50 0.41 -4.95
CA ALA A 203 18.85 1.16 -6.15
C ALA A 203 20.37 1.35 -6.29
N ALA A 204 21.07 1.66 -5.19
CA ALA A 204 22.52 1.75 -5.16
C ALA A 204 23.19 0.41 -5.52
N GLN A 205 22.73 -0.70 -4.93
CA GLN A 205 23.23 -2.04 -5.26
C GLN A 205 23.00 -2.40 -6.74
N SER A 206 21.82 -2.08 -7.28
CA SER A 206 21.52 -2.29 -8.70
C SER A 206 22.44 -1.48 -9.61
N SER A 207 22.77 -0.24 -9.23
CA SER A 207 23.72 0.60 -9.97
C SER A 207 25.12 0.00 -9.95
N THR A 208 25.60 -0.47 -8.79
CA THR A 208 26.89 -1.16 -8.67
C THR A 208 26.93 -2.45 -9.51
N ALA A 209 25.86 -3.25 -9.48
CA ALA A 209 25.76 -4.48 -10.28
C ALA A 209 25.76 -4.18 -11.79
N ALA A 210 25.07 -3.13 -12.22
CA ALA A 210 25.08 -2.66 -13.61
C ALA A 210 26.49 -2.21 -14.04
N GLY A 211 27.19 -1.46 -13.20
CA GLY A 211 28.58 -1.07 -13.44
C GLY A 211 29.51 -2.27 -13.60
N ALA A 212 29.40 -3.26 -12.69
CA ALA A 212 30.19 -4.50 -12.78
C ALA A 212 29.83 -5.34 -14.01
N ALA A 213 28.58 -5.32 -14.46
CA ALA A 213 28.18 -5.97 -15.71
C ALA A 213 28.75 -5.26 -16.94
N ALA A 214 28.78 -3.92 -16.95
CA ALA A 214 29.39 -3.14 -18.01
C ALA A 214 30.89 -3.42 -18.12
N THR A 215 31.64 -3.41 -17.01
CA THR A 215 33.07 -3.75 -17.00
C THR A 215 33.31 -5.16 -17.54
N ARG A 216 32.52 -6.15 -17.10
CA ARG A 216 32.65 -7.53 -17.63
C ARG A 216 32.37 -7.60 -19.13
N ALA A 217 31.44 -6.81 -19.65
CA ALA A 217 31.16 -6.75 -21.07
C ALA A 217 32.33 -6.11 -21.85
N GLU A 218 32.92 -5.03 -21.32
CA GLU A 218 34.12 -4.41 -21.89
C GLU A 218 35.33 -5.36 -21.90
N ASP A 219 35.54 -6.10 -20.81
CA ASP A 219 36.62 -7.09 -20.71
C ASP A 219 36.41 -8.25 -21.69
N ALA A 220 35.17 -8.75 -21.80
CA ALA A 220 34.82 -9.78 -22.75
C ALA A 220 35.00 -9.31 -24.21
N ALA A 221 34.66 -8.05 -24.50
CA ALA A 221 34.88 -7.45 -25.81
C ALA A 221 36.37 -7.35 -26.15
N LYS A 222 37.21 -6.86 -25.20
CA LYS A 222 38.67 -6.83 -25.39
C LYS A 222 39.25 -8.21 -25.60
N TRP A 223 38.83 -9.20 -24.81
CA TRP A 223 39.28 -10.58 -24.97
C TRP A 223 38.92 -11.15 -26.35
N ALA A 224 37.74 -10.82 -26.87
CA ALA A 224 37.33 -11.21 -28.21
C ALA A 224 38.16 -10.51 -29.30
N GLU A 225 38.49 -9.23 -29.14
CA GLU A 225 39.40 -8.50 -30.02
C GLU A 225 40.81 -9.11 -30.00
N ASP A 226 41.35 -9.41 -28.83
CA ASP A 226 42.67 -10.07 -28.67
C ASP A 226 42.69 -11.45 -29.34
N ILE A 227 41.63 -12.25 -29.18
CA ILE A 227 41.52 -13.54 -29.85
C ILE A 227 41.46 -13.35 -31.37
N ALA A 228 40.68 -12.39 -31.86
CA ALA A 228 40.59 -12.12 -33.29
C ALA A 228 41.95 -11.70 -33.87
N ASP A 229 42.72 -10.89 -33.14
CA ASP A 229 44.07 -10.48 -33.52
C ASP A 229 45.05 -11.67 -33.55
N VAL A 230 45.06 -12.51 -32.49
CA VAL A 230 45.89 -13.73 -32.43
C VAL A 230 45.50 -14.74 -33.51
N ILE A 231 44.21 -14.82 -33.85
CA ILE A 231 43.69 -15.74 -34.86
C ILE A 231 43.95 -15.23 -36.27
N SER A 232 44.19 -13.94 -36.51
CA SER A 232 44.49 -13.31 -37.82
C SER A 232 44.94 -14.35 -38.83
N LEU A 233 43.94 -14.86 -39.57
CA LEU A 233 44.06 -16.10 -40.33
C LEU A 233 44.79 -15.78 -41.62
N GLU A 234 46.10 -15.63 -41.52
CA GLU A 234 46.96 -15.51 -42.70
C GLU A 234 47.09 -16.88 -43.38
N ASP A 235 47.20 -16.87 -44.70
CA ASP A 235 47.52 -18.06 -45.47
C ASP A 235 48.89 -18.61 -45.03
N ALA A 236 48.98 -19.93 -44.86
CA ALA A 236 50.27 -20.52 -44.49
C ALA A 236 51.29 -20.34 -45.63
N SER A 237 52.53 -20.08 -45.24
CA SER A 237 53.67 -20.06 -46.15
C SER A 237 54.69 -21.12 -45.74
N LEU A 238 55.75 -21.26 -46.52
CA LEU A 238 56.86 -22.17 -46.19
C LEU A 238 57.64 -21.74 -44.94
N THR A 239 57.46 -20.49 -44.48
CA THR A 239 58.18 -19.91 -43.34
C THR A 239 57.28 -19.42 -42.21
N LYS A 240 55.95 -19.34 -42.43
CA LYS A 240 54.96 -18.88 -41.46
C LYS A 240 53.79 -19.87 -41.38
N LYS A 241 53.43 -20.28 -40.17
CA LYS A 241 52.23 -21.10 -39.93
C LYS A 241 50.99 -20.26 -40.22
N GLY A 242 50.00 -20.85 -40.90
CA GLY A 242 48.72 -20.20 -41.25
C GLY A 242 47.66 -21.26 -41.59
N ILE A 243 46.52 -20.83 -42.16
CA ILE A 243 45.50 -21.75 -42.66
C ILE A 243 45.68 -22.02 -44.15
N VAL A 244 45.45 -23.26 -44.59
CA VAL A 244 45.44 -23.62 -46.02
C VAL A 244 44.29 -24.58 -46.27
N LYS A 245 43.55 -24.34 -47.36
CA LYS A 245 42.48 -25.24 -47.78
C LYS A 245 43.06 -26.46 -48.49
N LEU A 246 42.67 -27.65 -48.05
CA LEU A 246 43.16 -28.92 -48.57
C LEU A 246 42.39 -29.34 -49.83
N SER A 247 43.09 -29.86 -50.84
CA SER A 247 42.52 -30.42 -52.06
C SER A 247 42.97 -31.87 -52.30
N SER A 248 42.02 -32.72 -52.70
CA SER A 248 42.29 -34.11 -53.13
C SER A 248 42.23 -34.29 -54.64
N ALA A 249 42.09 -33.21 -55.41
CA ALA A 249 42.14 -33.27 -56.87
C ALA A 249 43.55 -33.62 -57.34
N THR A 250 43.66 -34.55 -58.29
CA THR A 250 44.93 -35.04 -58.85
C THR A 250 45.39 -34.24 -60.08
N ASP A 251 44.54 -33.33 -60.54
CA ASP A 251 44.69 -32.46 -61.71
C ASP A 251 44.56 -30.96 -61.35
N SER A 252 44.66 -30.62 -60.05
CA SER A 252 44.53 -29.25 -59.59
C SER A 252 45.65 -28.36 -60.13
N VAL A 253 45.28 -27.24 -60.75
CA VAL A 253 46.20 -26.15 -61.16
C VAL A 253 46.32 -25.03 -60.13
N SER A 254 45.64 -25.15 -58.98
CA SER A 254 45.65 -24.11 -57.95
C SER A 254 46.91 -24.15 -57.09
N GLU A 255 47.59 -23.01 -56.99
CA GLU A 255 48.76 -22.82 -56.11
C GLU A 255 48.36 -22.39 -54.68
N ALA A 256 47.08 -22.07 -54.45
CA ALA A 256 46.56 -21.63 -53.15
C ALA A 256 46.03 -22.79 -52.27
N LEU A 257 46.00 -24.00 -52.79
CA LEU A 257 45.47 -25.18 -52.11
C LEU A 257 46.58 -26.20 -51.85
N ALA A 258 46.66 -26.71 -50.63
CA ALA A 258 47.62 -27.77 -50.31
C ALA A 258 47.08 -29.13 -50.78
N ALA A 259 47.92 -29.88 -51.50
CA ALA A 259 47.59 -31.24 -51.90
C ALA A 259 47.51 -32.16 -50.67
N THR A 260 46.47 -32.99 -50.62
CA THR A 260 46.33 -34.00 -49.58
C THR A 260 47.23 -35.22 -49.84
N PRO A 261 47.58 -36.01 -48.80
CA PRO A 261 48.26 -37.29 -48.98
C PRO A 261 47.52 -38.24 -49.93
N LYS A 262 46.20 -38.13 -50.04
CA LYS A 262 45.39 -38.90 -50.99
C LYS A 262 45.71 -38.52 -52.43
N ALA A 263 45.71 -37.23 -52.78
CA ALA A 263 46.06 -36.76 -54.12
C ALA A 263 47.51 -37.15 -54.48
N VAL A 264 48.45 -36.92 -53.57
CA VAL A 264 49.87 -37.28 -53.77
C VAL A 264 50.04 -38.78 -53.99
N LYS A 265 49.36 -39.62 -53.19
CA LYS A 265 49.39 -41.07 -53.36
C LYS A 265 48.85 -41.51 -54.72
N THR A 266 47.73 -40.95 -55.16
CA THR A 266 47.14 -41.30 -56.46
C THR A 266 48.07 -40.90 -57.61
N VAL A 267 48.57 -39.66 -57.62
CA VAL A 267 49.53 -39.19 -58.64
C VAL A 267 50.80 -40.05 -58.64
N MET A 268 51.34 -40.36 -57.46
CA MET A 268 52.54 -41.22 -57.37
C MET A 268 52.28 -42.65 -57.87
N GLY A 269 51.07 -43.19 -57.64
CA GLY A 269 50.66 -44.47 -58.20
C GLY A 269 50.57 -44.45 -59.74
N GLU A 270 50.01 -43.38 -60.32
CA GLU A 270 49.95 -43.19 -61.78
C GLU A 270 51.34 -43.01 -62.39
N VAL A 271 52.23 -42.24 -61.76
CA VAL A 271 53.61 -42.03 -62.20
C VAL A 271 54.40 -43.35 -62.20
N GLN A 272 54.23 -44.19 -61.17
CA GLN A 272 54.88 -45.51 -61.11
C GLN A 272 54.44 -46.47 -62.22
N ALA A 273 53.26 -46.27 -62.81
CA ALA A 273 52.78 -47.09 -63.93
C ALA A 273 53.30 -46.63 -65.30
N LYS A 274 54.00 -45.50 -65.38
CA LYS A 274 54.62 -45.02 -66.63
C LYS A 274 55.96 -45.72 -66.84
N ALA A 275 56.32 -45.94 -68.11
CA ALA A 275 57.64 -46.47 -68.45
C ALA A 275 58.74 -45.47 -68.05
N PRO A 276 59.94 -45.93 -67.65
CA PRO A 276 61.09 -45.06 -67.45
C PRO A 276 61.35 -44.22 -68.70
N LEU A 277 61.72 -42.95 -68.50
CA LEU A 277 62.04 -42.04 -69.61
C LEU A 277 63.23 -42.56 -70.42
N ASP A 278 64.24 -43.09 -69.72
CA ASP A 278 65.44 -43.67 -70.32
C ASP A 278 65.28 -45.18 -70.48
N SER A 279 65.40 -45.66 -71.73
CA SER A 279 65.38 -47.08 -72.09
C SER A 279 64.12 -47.84 -71.62
N PRO A 280 62.91 -47.47 -72.10
CA PRO A 280 61.68 -48.14 -71.70
C PRO A 280 61.66 -49.62 -72.15
N ALA A 281 61.39 -50.52 -71.21
CA ALA A 281 61.07 -51.90 -71.53
C ALA A 281 59.59 -52.01 -71.93
N LEU A 282 59.31 -52.18 -73.22
CA LEU A 282 57.94 -52.37 -73.71
C LEU A 282 57.50 -53.83 -73.48
N THR A 283 56.43 -54.03 -72.72
CA THR A 283 55.84 -55.36 -72.48
C THR A 283 54.42 -55.43 -73.07
N GLY A 284 53.92 -56.63 -73.36
CA GLY A 284 52.62 -56.83 -74.03
C GLY A 284 52.66 -56.56 -75.53
N THR A 285 51.60 -55.96 -76.07
CA THR A 285 51.47 -55.55 -77.49
C THR A 285 51.53 -54.03 -77.62
N PRO A 286 52.72 -53.41 -77.53
CA PRO A 286 52.87 -51.97 -77.66
C PRO A 286 52.42 -51.52 -79.05
N THR A 287 51.52 -50.53 -79.11
CA THR A 287 51.15 -49.89 -80.36
C THR A 287 52.06 -48.69 -80.60
N ALA A 288 52.76 -48.67 -81.73
CA ALA A 288 53.48 -47.51 -82.21
C ALA A 288 52.85 -47.05 -83.54
N PRO A 289 52.91 -45.75 -83.88
CA PRO A 289 52.57 -45.28 -85.22
C PRO A 289 53.38 -46.04 -86.27
N THR A 290 52.73 -46.54 -87.32
CA THR A 290 53.42 -47.29 -88.39
C THR A 290 54.19 -46.31 -89.27
N PRO A 291 55.52 -46.45 -89.40
CA PRO A 291 56.30 -45.62 -90.31
C PRO A 291 55.93 -45.86 -91.77
N GLU A 292 56.13 -44.84 -92.60
CA GLU A 292 56.05 -44.94 -94.07
C GLU A 292 57.08 -45.94 -94.60
N THR A 293 56.77 -46.66 -95.70
CA THR A 293 57.67 -47.69 -96.25
C THR A 293 59.02 -47.16 -96.78
N THR A 294 59.22 -45.85 -96.85
CA THR A 294 60.51 -45.22 -97.19
C THR A 294 61.36 -44.84 -95.98
N ALA A 295 60.85 -45.03 -94.75
CA ALA A 295 61.54 -44.69 -93.51
C ALA A 295 62.87 -45.45 -93.35
N ALA A 296 63.89 -44.73 -92.89
CA ALA A 296 65.26 -45.22 -92.70
C ALA A 296 65.93 -44.68 -91.41
N GLY A 297 65.15 -44.06 -90.53
CA GLY A 297 65.64 -43.46 -89.28
C GLY A 297 65.58 -44.43 -88.10
N ILE A 298 65.45 -43.85 -86.89
CA ILE A 298 65.36 -44.57 -85.61
C ILE A 298 63.90 -44.88 -85.20
N GLU A 299 62.96 -44.84 -86.14
CA GLU A 299 61.56 -45.15 -85.87
C GLU A 299 61.37 -46.59 -85.39
N ILE A 300 60.34 -46.83 -84.59
CA ILE A 300 59.96 -48.19 -84.20
C ILE A 300 59.38 -48.90 -85.42
N ALA A 301 60.10 -49.90 -85.93
CA ALA A 301 59.60 -50.75 -87.00
C ALA A 301 58.39 -51.56 -86.52
N THR A 302 57.19 -51.16 -86.94
CA THR A 302 55.96 -51.90 -86.62
C THR A 302 55.85 -53.17 -87.46
N ALA A 303 55.06 -54.13 -86.99
CA ALA A 303 54.77 -55.36 -87.75
C ALA A 303 54.22 -55.06 -89.16
N ALA A 304 53.40 -54.02 -89.29
CA ALA A 304 52.86 -53.57 -90.58
C ALA A 304 53.97 -53.04 -91.52
N PHE A 305 54.92 -52.25 -91.00
CA PHE A 305 56.06 -51.76 -91.78
C PHE A 305 56.96 -52.90 -92.28
N VAL A 306 57.26 -53.88 -91.41
CA VAL A 306 58.07 -55.06 -91.78
C VAL A 306 57.34 -55.92 -92.81
N ALA A 307 56.05 -56.20 -92.62
CA ALA A 307 55.25 -56.97 -93.56
C ALA A 307 55.23 -56.31 -94.96
N ALA A 308 55.07 -54.98 -95.02
CA ALA A 308 55.11 -54.24 -96.28
C ALA A 308 56.48 -54.33 -96.99
N LYS A 309 57.59 -54.24 -96.24
CA LYS A 309 58.94 -54.40 -96.78
C LYS A 309 59.21 -55.80 -97.32
N VAL A 310 58.77 -56.83 -96.61
CA VAL A 310 58.91 -58.23 -97.05
C VAL A 310 58.11 -58.48 -98.34
N ALA A 311 56.89 -57.93 -98.43
CA ALA A 311 56.08 -58.04 -99.64
C ALA A 311 56.77 -57.39 -100.87
N GLN A 312 57.42 -56.23 -100.69
CA GLN A 312 58.21 -55.58 -101.76
C GLN A 312 59.37 -56.46 -102.24
N LEU A 313 60.05 -57.18 -101.33
CA LEU A 313 61.18 -58.06 -101.68
C LEU A 313 60.73 -59.31 -102.46
N VAL A 314 59.63 -59.94 -102.04
CA VAL A 314 59.13 -61.19 -102.66
C VAL A 314 58.57 -60.95 -104.07
N GLY A 315 57.98 -59.78 -104.33
CA GLY A 315 57.44 -59.44 -105.66
C GLY A 315 58.49 -59.33 -106.78
N SER A 316 59.77 -59.27 -106.46
CA SER A 316 60.85 -59.04 -107.44
C SER A 316 61.45 -60.29 -108.10
N ALA A 317 61.04 -61.53 -107.74
CA ALA A 317 61.69 -62.77 -108.23
C ALA A 317 60.80 -63.81 -108.97
N PRO A 318 59.93 -63.49 -109.95
CA PRO A 318 59.21 -64.50 -110.74
C PRO A 318 60.05 -65.16 -111.84
N GLU A 319 60.82 -64.38 -112.61
CA GLU A 319 61.52 -64.86 -113.82
C GLU A 319 62.68 -65.82 -113.51
N THR A 320 63.31 -65.69 -112.35
CA THR A 320 64.47 -66.50 -111.96
C THR A 320 64.07 -67.92 -111.54
N LEU A 321 62.84 -68.12 -111.04
CA LEU A 321 62.30 -69.43 -110.68
C LEU A 321 61.92 -70.26 -111.90
N ASP A 322 61.44 -69.62 -112.97
CA ASP A 322 61.05 -70.29 -114.22
C ASP A 322 62.29 -70.86 -114.94
N MET A 323 63.42 -70.13 -114.91
CA MET A 323 64.67 -70.55 -115.53
C MET A 323 65.30 -71.80 -114.88
N LEU A 324 65.15 -71.97 -113.57
CA LEU A 324 65.59 -73.18 -112.85
C LEU A 324 64.78 -74.41 -113.24
N LYS A 325 63.49 -74.23 -113.53
CA LYS A 325 62.61 -75.30 -113.99
C LYS A 325 62.96 -75.73 -115.42
N GLU A 326 63.22 -74.80 -116.32
CA GLU A 326 63.67 -75.12 -117.69
C GLU A 326 65.00 -75.89 -117.69
N LEU A 327 65.95 -75.51 -116.82
CA LEU A 327 67.25 -76.20 -116.74
C LEU A 327 67.12 -77.64 -116.22
N ALA A 328 66.21 -77.88 -115.27
CA ALA A 328 65.92 -79.22 -114.73
C ALA A 328 65.23 -80.11 -115.78
N ASP A 329 64.31 -79.55 -116.56
CA ASP A 329 63.61 -80.26 -117.64
C ASP A 329 64.57 -80.58 -118.81
N ALA A 330 65.51 -79.68 -119.16
CA ALA A 330 66.48 -79.86 -120.25
C ALA A 330 67.53 -80.96 -119.99
N LEU A 331 67.87 -81.25 -118.73
CA LEU A 331 68.76 -82.36 -118.35
C LEU A 331 68.05 -83.71 -118.27
N GLY A 332 66.76 -83.77 -118.61
CA GLY A 332 65.98 -84.99 -118.76
C GLY A 332 65.78 -85.81 -117.48
N ASN A 333 66.11 -85.23 -116.32
CA ASN A 333 65.95 -85.85 -115.00
C ASN A 333 66.54 -87.28 -114.89
N TYR A 334 67.70 -87.53 -115.51
CA TYR A 334 68.29 -88.89 -115.59
C TYR A 334 69.34 -89.16 -114.50
N PRO A 335 69.09 -90.08 -113.54
CA PRO A 335 70.01 -90.37 -112.43
C PRO A 335 71.29 -91.13 -112.83
N ASN A 336 71.38 -91.67 -114.06
CA ASN A 336 72.54 -92.46 -114.54
C ASN A 336 73.08 -91.95 -115.90
N PHE A 337 73.05 -90.63 -116.12
CA PHE A 337 73.52 -89.99 -117.37
C PHE A 337 74.94 -90.41 -117.73
N ALA A 338 75.86 -90.39 -116.77
CA ALA A 338 77.27 -90.78 -116.96
C ALA A 338 77.42 -92.24 -117.45
N THR A 339 76.67 -93.17 -116.87
CA THR A 339 76.71 -94.60 -117.23
C THR A 339 76.21 -94.86 -118.66
N THR A 340 75.21 -94.10 -119.09
CA THR A 340 74.63 -94.21 -120.44
C THR A 340 75.60 -93.72 -121.51
N VAL A 341 76.34 -92.63 -121.24
CA VAL A 341 77.38 -92.12 -122.14
C VAL A 341 78.56 -93.10 -122.23
N LEU A 342 78.98 -93.69 -121.09
CA LEU A 342 80.10 -94.64 -121.04
C LEU A 342 79.82 -95.91 -121.86
N ASN A 343 78.60 -96.46 -121.76
CA ASN A 343 78.20 -97.66 -122.52
C ASN A 343 78.10 -97.42 -124.03
N LYS A 344 77.71 -96.22 -124.48
CA LYS A 344 77.69 -95.88 -125.91
C LYS A 344 79.08 -95.72 -126.53
N LEU A 345 80.09 -95.42 -125.71
CA LEU A 345 81.48 -95.25 -126.16
C LEU A 345 82.25 -96.58 -126.26
N ALA A 346 81.92 -97.57 -125.41
CA ALA A 346 82.56 -98.90 -125.40
C ALA A 346 82.26 -99.76 -126.65
N GLY A 347 81.20 -99.47 -127.41
CA GLY A 347 80.79 -100.25 -128.59
C GLY A 347 81.41 -99.84 -129.93
N LYS A 348 82.50 -99.05 -129.96
CA LYS A 348 82.97 -98.35 -131.18
C LYS A 348 84.33 -98.80 -131.77
N GLN A 349 84.92 -99.95 -131.39
CA GLN A 349 86.10 -100.53 -132.09
C GLN A 349 85.77 -101.90 -132.73
N PRO A 350 85.89 -102.10 -134.06
CA PRO A 350 85.41 -103.32 -134.73
C PRO A 350 86.36 -104.52 -134.63
N LEU A 351 85.79 -105.69 -134.30
CA LEU A 351 86.37 -107.03 -134.31
C LEU A 351 86.31 -107.57 -135.77
N ASP A 352 87.29 -107.24 -136.61
CA ASP A 352 87.44 -107.90 -137.91
C ASP A 352 88.52 -108.98 -137.82
N ASP A 353 88.13 -110.22 -138.11
CA ASP A 353 88.94 -111.42 -137.92
C ASP A 353 90.28 -111.34 -138.69
N THR A 354 90.34 -110.61 -139.81
CA THR A 354 91.55 -110.42 -140.61
C THR A 354 92.62 -109.64 -139.85
N LEU A 355 92.22 -108.55 -139.17
CA LEU A 355 93.13 -107.69 -138.41
C LEU A 355 93.58 -108.38 -137.11
N THR A 356 92.71 -109.18 -136.50
CA THR A 356 93.03 -110.01 -135.33
C THR A 356 94.03 -111.12 -135.70
N ALA A 357 93.93 -111.73 -136.87
CA ALA A 357 94.84 -112.80 -137.31
C ALA A 357 96.23 -112.29 -137.76
N LEU A 358 96.33 -111.05 -138.27
CA LEU A 358 97.59 -110.40 -138.67
C LEU A 358 98.34 -109.77 -137.48
N SER A 359 97.63 -109.31 -136.46
CA SER A 359 98.21 -108.68 -135.27
C SER A 359 98.97 -109.70 -134.42
N GLY A 360 100.30 -109.65 -134.47
CA GLY A 360 101.18 -110.47 -133.61
C GLY A 360 101.86 -111.66 -134.28
N LYS A 361 101.68 -111.89 -135.59
CA LYS A 361 102.48 -112.87 -136.34
C LYS A 361 103.89 -112.35 -136.60
N SER A 362 104.91 -113.20 -136.41
CA SER A 362 106.29 -112.92 -136.82
C SER A 362 106.39 -112.93 -138.35
N VAL A 363 107.47 -112.38 -138.92
CA VAL A 363 107.70 -112.38 -140.39
C VAL A 363 107.57 -113.79 -140.97
N ASP A 364 108.10 -114.79 -140.26
CA ASP A 364 107.94 -116.19 -140.66
C ASP A 364 106.46 -116.62 -140.67
N GLY A 365 105.69 -116.31 -139.62
CA GLY A 365 104.25 -116.62 -139.57
C GLY A 365 103.41 -115.86 -140.61
N LEU A 366 103.87 -114.68 -141.05
CA LEU A 366 103.23 -113.92 -142.12
C LEU A 366 103.47 -114.57 -143.49
N ILE A 367 104.70 -114.99 -143.77
CA ILE A 367 105.05 -115.68 -145.04
C ILE A 367 104.26 -116.98 -145.21
N GLU A 368 103.91 -117.66 -144.11
CA GLU A 368 103.02 -118.83 -144.13
C GLU A 368 101.57 -118.44 -144.43
N TYR A 369 101.08 -117.38 -143.78
CA TYR A 369 99.69 -116.93 -143.91
C TYR A 369 99.33 -116.46 -145.32
N VAL A 370 100.29 -115.87 -146.04
CA VAL A 370 100.12 -115.51 -147.48
C VAL A 370 100.59 -116.60 -148.45
N GLY A 371 100.94 -117.80 -147.97
CA GLY A 371 101.25 -118.97 -148.82
C GLY A 371 102.54 -118.89 -149.63
N LEU A 372 103.39 -117.88 -149.38
CA LEU A 372 104.60 -117.62 -150.18
C LEU A 372 105.68 -118.72 -150.03
N ARG A 373 105.62 -119.52 -148.95
CA ARG A 373 106.59 -120.59 -148.67
C ARG A 373 106.56 -121.71 -149.72
N GLU A 374 105.37 -122.17 -150.10
CA GLU A 374 105.21 -123.23 -151.11
C GLU A 374 105.68 -122.74 -152.48
N THR A 375 105.39 -121.48 -152.82
CA THR A 375 105.82 -120.86 -154.07
C THR A 375 107.34 -120.77 -154.19
N ILE A 376 108.02 -120.40 -153.10
CA ILE A 376 109.50 -120.37 -153.05
C ILE A 376 110.08 -121.78 -153.23
N ASN A 377 109.50 -122.79 -152.58
CA ASN A 377 109.96 -124.18 -152.69
C ASN A 377 109.76 -124.77 -154.10
N HIS A 378 108.61 -124.52 -154.75
CA HIS A 378 108.40 -124.94 -156.14
C HIS A 378 109.30 -124.22 -157.13
N ALA A 379 109.60 -122.93 -156.92
CA ALA A 379 110.56 -122.20 -157.74
C ALA A 379 111.99 -122.76 -157.59
N ALA A 380 112.36 -123.19 -156.38
CA ALA A 380 113.66 -123.85 -156.14
C ALA A 380 113.74 -125.22 -156.85
N ASP A 381 112.67 -126.03 -156.82
CA ASP A 381 112.62 -127.34 -157.48
C ASP A 381 112.61 -127.24 -159.02
N ALA A 382 112.00 -126.19 -159.59
CA ALA A 382 112.00 -125.96 -161.04
C ALA A 382 113.42 -125.64 -161.58
N LEU A 383 114.27 -125.02 -160.76
CA LEU A 383 115.67 -124.69 -161.11
C LEU A 383 116.63 -125.90 -161.11
N LEU A 384 116.21 -127.06 -160.60
CA LEU A 384 117.04 -128.27 -160.51
C LEU A 384 116.77 -129.29 -161.65
N LYS A 385 115.85 -129.01 -162.58
CA LYS A 385 115.46 -129.93 -163.68
C LYS A 385 115.71 -129.41 -165.11
N SER A 386 116.51 -128.35 -165.29
CA SER A 386 117.06 -127.91 -166.59
C SER A 386 118.54 -127.61 -166.43
#